data_AF-A0ABD6EJ05-F1
#
_entry.id   AF-A0ABD6EJ05-F1
#
_cell.length_a   1.000
_cell.length_b   1.000
_cell.length_c   1.000
_cell.angle_alpha   90.00
_cell.angle_beta   90.00
_cell.angle_gamma   90.00
#
_symmetry.space_group_name_H-M   'P 1'
#
loop_
_entity.id
_entity.type
_entity.pdbx_description
1 polymer ?
#
loop_
_entity_poly.entity_id
_entity_poly.type
_entity_poly.pdbx_seq_one_letter_code
_entity_poly.pdbx_strand_id
1 'polypeptide(L)'
;MGLFGKTVDPKEKVREFQRKMRSEIRQLDRQIYGIEREEAKVRKQIKESAKKGDRDVCVVLAKSVLQARKAVSKIHRSKAQINSVIMCMQQQLSTMRVAGSVQASTEVLKNMQDLVKVPEIMAAMRELSKEMTKTGIMEELIEETMDAMEPEELEEQAQEEVDRILYEITAGELGRAPAAVSDTLIRPEVEASIAAQAEALYNEAEGRLAAKP
;
A
#
# COMPACT_ATOMS: atom_id res chain seq x y z
N MET A 1 25.57 44.06 19.66
CA MET A 1 25.97 42.82 20.39
C MET A 1 25.55 42.96 21.84
N GLY A 2 25.08 41.86 22.43
CA GLY A 2 24.52 41.75 23.79
C GLY A 2 23.73 40.42 23.88
N LEU A 3 24.36 39.24 23.92
CA LEU A 3 24.96 38.55 25.08
C LEU A 3 23.99 37.96 26.14
N PHE A 4 22.82 37.45 25.73
CA PHE A 4 22.14 36.34 26.42
C PHE A 4 21.52 35.42 25.36
N GLY A 5 21.59 34.11 25.58
CA GLY A 5 21.23 33.07 24.59
C GLY A 5 19.89 33.39 23.92
N LYS A 6 19.91 33.58 22.60
CA LYS A 6 18.70 33.87 21.81
C LYS A 6 17.77 32.66 21.92
N THR A 7 16.85 32.68 22.86
CA THR A 7 15.62 31.91 22.77
C THR A 7 14.99 32.30 21.44
N VAL A 8 15.02 31.39 20.46
CA VAL A 8 14.48 31.63 19.12
C VAL A 8 13.05 32.14 19.25
N ASP A 9 12.71 33.22 18.55
CA ASP A 9 11.36 33.80 18.57
C ASP A 9 10.34 32.68 18.22
N PRO A 10 9.29 32.46 19.02
CA PRO A 10 8.23 31.49 18.71
C PRO A 10 7.67 31.64 17.29
N LYS A 11 7.60 32.86 16.75
CA LYS A 11 7.17 33.12 15.36
C LYS A 11 8.17 32.58 14.34
N GLU A 12 9.47 32.68 14.62
CA GLU A 12 10.52 32.09 13.78
C GLU A 12 10.46 30.57 13.84
N LYS A 13 10.21 29.97 15.02
CA LYS A 13 10.03 28.53 15.16
C LYS A 13 8.85 27.98 14.37
N VAL A 14 7.69 28.64 14.42
CA VAL A 14 6.53 28.20 13.62
C VAL A 14 6.81 28.29 12.12
N ARG A 15 7.51 29.33 11.66
CA ARG A 15 7.94 29.43 10.26
C ARG A 15 8.94 28.34 9.89
N GLU A 16 9.84 27.99 10.79
CA GLU A 16 10.79 26.88 10.62
C GLU A 16 10.03 25.55 10.44
N PHE A 17 9.07 25.25 11.31
CA PHE A 17 8.23 24.04 11.21
C PHE A 17 7.46 23.98 9.88
N GLN A 18 6.85 25.09 9.46
CA GLN A 18 6.19 25.19 8.16
C GLN A 18 7.15 24.93 6.99
N ARG A 19 8.41 25.34 7.09
CA ARG A 19 9.43 25.09 6.05
C ARG A 19 9.84 23.63 6.02
N LYS A 20 10.12 23.03 7.19
CA LYS A 20 10.45 21.60 7.34
C LYS A 20 9.32 20.73 6.76
N MET A 21 8.06 20.97 7.15
CA MET A 21 6.89 20.26 6.61
C MET A 21 6.73 20.39 5.09
N ARG A 22 6.96 21.59 4.52
CA ARG A 22 6.96 21.76 3.06
C ARG A 22 8.10 21.00 2.36
N SER A 23 9.24 20.81 3.03
CA SER A 23 10.31 19.95 2.52
C SER A 23 9.83 18.50 2.42
N GLU A 24 9.20 18.00 3.49
CA GLU A 24 8.65 16.65 3.55
C GLU A 24 7.58 16.39 2.48
N ILE A 25 6.69 17.35 2.21
CA ILE A 25 5.75 17.27 1.07
C ILE A 25 6.48 17.04 -0.25
N ARG A 26 7.61 17.72 -0.50
CA ARG A 26 8.39 17.52 -1.73
C ARG A 26 9.07 16.16 -1.78
N GLN A 27 9.40 15.57 -0.63
CA GLN A 27 9.94 14.20 -0.57
C GLN A 27 8.86 13.19 -0.98
N LEU A 28 7.66 13.35 -0.42
CA LEU A 28 6.48 12.55 -0.78
C LEU A 28 6.10 12.69 -2.26
N ASP A 29 6.14 13.91 -2.82
CA ASP A 29 5.88 14.13 -4.24
C ASP A 29 6.88 13.37 -5.12
N ARG A 30 8.18 13.34 -4.76
CA ARG A 30 9.18 12.54 -5.49
C ARG A 30 8.89 11.04 -5.43
N GLN A 31 8.38 10.55 -4.31
CA GLN A 31 8.01 9.15 -4.15
C GLN A 31 6.80 8.77 -4.99
N ILE A 32 5.77 9.65 -5.04
CA ILE A 32 4.62 9.47 -5.95
C ILE A 32 5.13 9.31 -7.38
N TYR A 33 5.97 10.23 -7.87
CA TYR A 33 6.52 10.14 -9.23
C TYR A 33 7.36 8.88 -9.46
N GLY A 34 8.08 8.40 -8.43
CA GLY A 34 8.82 7.15 -8.49
C GLY A 34 7.91 5.94 -8.66
N ILE A 35 6.86 5.85 -7.83
CA ILE A 35 5.88 4.75 -7.87
C ILE A 35 5.12 4.76 -9.19
N GLU A 36 4.61 5.91 -9.64
CA GLU A 36 3.87 6.03 -10.91
C GLU A 36 4.71 5.63 -12.12
N ARG A 37 6.03 5.93 -12.09
CA ARG A 37 6.95 5.53 -13.16
C ARG A 37 7.11 4.02 -13.22
N GLU A 38 7.27 3.36 -12.07
CA GLU A 38 7.36 1.89 -12.02
C GLU A 38 6.01 1.24 -12.39
N GLU A 39 4.88 1.80 -11.91
CA GLU A 39 3.54 1.37 -12.32
C GLU A 39 3.39 1.43 -13.84
N ALA A 40 3.84 2.51 -14.49
CA ALA A 40 3.77 2.65 -15.95
C ALA A 40 4.54 1.55 -16.69
N LYS A 41 5.66 1.04 -16.14
CA LYS A 41 6.39 -0.09 -16.73
C LYS A 41 5.61 -1.39 -16.55
N VAL A 42 5.08 -1.64 -15.35
CA VAL A 42 4.25 -2.83 -15.08
C VAL A 42 3.01 -2.85 -15.98
N ARG A 43 2.37 -1.70 -16.21
CA ARG A 43 1.23 -1.59 -17.14
C ARG A 43 1.60 -1.99 -18.58
N LYS A 44 2.83 -1.71 -19.03
CA LYS A 44 3.32 -2.19 -20.34
C LYS A 44 3.54 -3.70 -20.32
N GLN A 45 4.14 -4.24 -19.27
CA GLN A 45 4.33 -5.69 -19.10
C GLN A 45 3.01 -6.46 -19.07
N ILE A 46 1.96 -5.92 -18.45
CA ILE A 46 0.62 -6.50 -18.45
C ILE A 46 0.09 -6.61 -19.89
N LYS A 47 0.23 -5.55 -20.71
CA LYS A 47 -0.21 -5.56 -22.11
C LYS A 47 0.58 -6.58 -22.95
N GLU A 48 1.88 -6.68 -22.74
CA GLU A 48 2.73 -7.65 -23.44
C GLU A 48 2.39 -9.09 -23.05
N SER A 49 2.16 -9.35 -21.77
CA SER A 49 1.77 -10.68 -21.25
C SER A 49 0.35 -11.06 -21.68
N ALA A 50 -0.56 -10.08 -21.75
CA ALA A 50 -1.92 -10.28 -22.24
C ALA A 50 -1.95 -10.76 -23.70
N LYS A 51 -1.09 -10.20 -24.56
CA LYS A 51 -0.95 -10.64 -25.96
C LYS A 51 -0.43 -12.07 -26.08
N LYS A 52 0.34 -12.55 -25.11
CA LYS A 52 0.84 -13.93 -25.05
C LYS A 52 -0.21 -14.93 -24.52
N GLY A 53 -1.27 -14.43 -23.88
CA GLY A 53 -2.31 -15.25 -23.26
C GLY A 53 -1.98 -15.70 -21.83
N ASP A 54 -0.90 -15.18 -21.23
CA ASP A 54 -0.43 -15.57 -19.90
C ASP A 54 -1.27 -14.91 -18.79
N ARG A 55 -2.47 -15.44 -18.55
CA ARG A 55 -3.44 -14.86 -17.60
C ARG A 55 -2.91 -14.79 -16.17
N ASP A 56 -2.22 -15.82 -15.70
CA ASP A 56 -1.69 -15.86 -14.33
C ASP A 56 -0.64 -14.76 -14.09
N VAL A 57 0.21 -14.53 -15.08
CA VAL A 57 1.21 -13.43 -15.05
C VAL A 57 0.51 -12.08 -15.02
N CYS A 58 -0.53 -11.90 -15.85
CA CYS A 58 -1.33 -10.67 -15.84
C CYS A 58 -1.96 -10.43 -14.46
N VAL A 59 -2.53 -11.46 -13.81
CA VAL A 59 -3.13 -11.35 -12.47
C VAL A 59 -2.08 -10.87 -11.46
N VAL A 60 -0.92 -11.51 -11.39
CA VAL A 60 0.15 -11.12 -10.45
C VAL A 60 0.62 -9.68 -10.70
N LEU A 61 0.82 -9.29 -11.95
CA LEU A 61 1.22 -7.93 -12.29
C LEU A 61 0.11 -6.91 -11.96
N ALA A 62 -1.16 -7.24 -12.16
CA ALA A 62 -2.28 -6.38 -11.79
C ALA A 62 -2.38 -6.18 -10.27
N LYS A 63 -2.11 -7.23 -9.48
CA LYS A 63 -1.99 -7.11 -8.01
C LYS A 63 -0.93 -6.09 -7.60
N SER A 64 0.20 -6.05 -8.30
CA SER A 64 1.26 -5.06 -8.04
C SER A 64 0.84 -3.64 -8.42
N VAL A 65 0.06 -3.45 -9.49
CA VAL A 65 -0.51 -2.14 -9.86
C VAL A 65 -1.49 -1.66 -8.80
N LEU A 66 -2.33 -2.55 -8.26
CA LEU A 66 -3.25 -2.22 -7.17
C LEU A 66 -2.50 -1.74 -5.92
N GLN A 67 -1.42 -2.43 -5.54
CA GLN A 67 -0.55 -2.01 -4.44
C GLN A 67 0.07 -0.63 -4.67
N ALA A 68 0.56 -0.37 -5.89
CA ALA A 68 1.11 0.94 -6.25
C ALA A 68 0.06 2.05 -6.09
N ARG A 69 -1.17 1.84 -6.58
CA ARG A 69 -2.29 2.80 -6.42
C ARG A 69 -2.65 3.03 -4.95
N LYS A 70 -2.70 1.98 -4.13
CA LYS A 70 -2.96 2.09 -2.68
C LYS A 70 -1.84 2.85 -1.96
N ALA A 71 -0.58 2.59 -2.31
CA ALA A 71 0.57 3.31 -1.77
C ALA A 71 0.52 4.82 -2.11
N VAL A 72 0.26 5.17 -3.38
CA VAL A 72 0.08 6.58 -3.79
C VAL A 72 -1.08 7.24 -3.04
N SER A 73 -2.19 6.53 -2.86
CA SER A 73 -3.36 7.02 -2.12
C SER A 73 -3.03 7.29 -0.65
N LYS A 74 -2.25 6.42 0.00
CA LYS A 74 -1.74 6.63 1.37
C LYS A 74 -0.86 7.87 1.45
N ILE A 75 0.07 8.04 0.51
CA ILE A 75 0.94 9.23 0.46
C ILE A 75 0.12 10.53 0.28
N HIS A 76 -0.93 10.51 -0.54
CA HIS A 76 -1.83 11.66 -0.67
C HIS A 76 -2.56 12.00 0.64
N ARG A 77 -3.01 10.99 1.41
CA ARG A 77 -3.58 11.22 2.75
C ARG A 77 -2.55 11.88 3.69
N SER A 78 -1.32 11.38 3.70
CA SER A 78 -0.23 11.97 4.49
C SER A 78 0.06 13.42 4.07
N LYS A 79 0.07 13.73 2.77
CA LYS A 79 0.22 15.10 2.29
C LYS A 79 -0.91 16.02 2.75
N ALA A 80 -2.15 15.53 2.77
CA ALA A 80 -3.30 16.27 3.30
C ALA A 80 -3.15 16.57 4.80
N GLN A 81 -2.71 15.60 5.60
CA GLN A 81 -2.41 15.77 7.02
C GLN A 81 -1.31 16.82 7.24
N ILE A 82 -0.20 16.78 6.50
CA ILE A 82 0.85 17.80 6.59
C ILE A 82 0.29 19.19 6.25
N ASN A 83 -0.54 19.30 5.22
CA ASN A 83 -1.17 20.58 4.85
C ASN A 83 -2.09 21.11 5.96
N SER A 84 -2.87 20.26 6.63
CA SER A 84 -3.66 20.65 7.80
C SER A 84 -2.75 21.20 8.90
N VAL A 85 -1.66 20.51 9.25
CA VAL A 85 -0.70 21.02 10.27
C VAL A 85 -0.09 22.36 9.84
N ILE A 86 0.27 22.55 8.56
CA ILE A 86 0.77 23.84 8.05
C ILE A 86 -0.28 24.96 8.22
N MET A 87 -1.57 24.67 8.01
CA MET A 87 -2.66 25.61 8.22
C MET A 87 -2.85 25.93 9.71
N CYS A 88 -2.80 24.93 10.60
CA CYS A 88 -2.80 25.18 12.04
C CYS A 88 -1.60 26.06 12.45
N MET A 89 -0.41 25.82 11.89
CA MET A 89 0.76 26.67 12.13
C MET A 89 0.53 28.12 11.65
N GLN A 90 -0.14 28.29 10.51
CA GLN A 90 -0.49 29.61 10.00
C GLN A 90 -1.48 30.32 10.94
N GLN A 91 -2.44 29.58 11.49
CA GLN A 91 -3.36 30.08 12.52
C GLN A 91 -2.59 30.49 13.79
N GLN A 92 -1.63 29.68 14.26
CA GLN A 92 -0.80 30.01 15.42
C GLN A 92 -0.02 31.32 15.23
N LEU A 93 0.52 31.59 14.03
CA LEU A 93 1.16 32.89 13.75
C LEU A 93 0.19 34.07 13.87
N SER A 94 -1.07 33.89 13.47
CA SER A 94 -2.12 34.91 13.62
C SER A 94 -2.50 35.08 15.09
N THR A 95 -2.69 33.99 15.84
CA THR A 95 -2.94 34.02 17.28
C THR A 95 -1.82 34.74 18.03
N MET A 96 -0.55 34.47 17.71
CA MET A 96 0.59 35.17 18.31
C MET A 96 0.64 36.68 18.00
N ARG A 97 0.08 37.13 16.88
CA ARG A 97 0.00 38.57 16.56
C ARG A 97 -1.06 39.28 17.39
N VAL A 98 -2.14 38.59 17.73
CA VAL A 98 -3.30 39.16 18.44
C VAL A 98 -3.18 38.95 19.95
N ALA A 99 -2.96 37.71 20.39
CA ALA A 99 -2.93 37.30 21.79
C ALA A 99 -1.51 37.26 22.39
N GLY A 100 -0.46 37.43 21.57
CA GLY A 100 0.94 37.43 22.04
C GLY A 100 1.49 36.08 22.51
N SER A 101 0.68 35.00 22.44
CA SER A 101 1.02 33.67 22.94
C SER A 101 0.73 32.58 21.91
N VAL A 102 1.38 31.43 22.10
CA VAL A 102 1.12 30.20 21.36
C VAL A 102 0.05 29.40 22.10
N GLN A 103 -0.87 28.77 21.36
CA GLN A 103 -1.87 27.89 21.94
C GLN A 103 -1.67 26.46 21.46
N ALA A 104 -1.89 25.50 22.36
CA ALA A 104 -1.84 24.09 22.01
C ALA A 104 -3.00 23.73 21.06
N SER A 105 -2.76 22.82 20.13
CA SER A 105 -3.77 22.37 19.17
C SER A 105 -3.88 20.84 19.16
N THR A 106 -5.08 20.35 19.48
CA THR A 106 -5.44 18.93 19.40
C THR A 106 -5.48 18.42 17.95
N GLU A 107 -5.80 19.30 16.99
CA GLU A 107 -5.75 18.96 15.56
C GLU A 107 -4.31 18.72 15.08
N VAL A 108 -3.37 19.56 15.54
CA VAL A 108 -1.93 19.35 15.27
C VAL A 108 -1.47 18.04 15.88
N LEU A 109 -1.87 17.75 17.13
CA LEU A 109 -1.54 16.51 17.82
C LEU A 109 -1.99 15.28 17.03
N LYS A 110 -3.27 15.24 16.63
CA LYS A 110 -3.84 14.12 15.88
C LYS A 110 -3.14 13.90 14.55
N ASN A 111 -2.99 14.96 13.75
CA ASN A 111 -2.35 14.84 12.44
C ASN A 111 -0.88 14.44 12.57
N MET A 112 -0.14 14.98 13.55
CA MET A 112 1.25 14.60 13.78
C MET A 112 1.37 13.13 14.20
N GLN A 113 0.44 12.62 15.00
CA GLN A 113 0.42 11.20 15.41
C GLN A 113 0.30 10.27 14.20
N ASP A 114 -0.59 10.59 13.26
CA ASP A 114 -0.76 9.81 12.03
C ASP A 114 0.48 9.92 11.13
N LEU A 115 1.09 11.11 11.05
CA LEU A 115 2.28 11.35 10.22
C LEU A 115 3.54 10.64 10.74
N VAL A 116 3.66 10.42 12.05
CA VAL A 116 4.78 9.64 12.63
C VAL A 116 4.73 8.17 12.19
N LYS A 117 3.57 7.67 11.76
CA LYS A 117 3.41 6.30 11.26
C LYS A 117 3.83 6.13 9.80
N VAL A 118 4.12 7.23 9.08
CA VAL A 118 4.48 7.21 7.65
C VAL A 118 5.99 6.97 7.52
N PRO A 119 6.46 5.79 7.06
CA PRO A 119 7.88 5.41 7.13
C PRO A 119 8.83 6.42 6.49
N GLU A 120 8.39 7.05 5.41
CA GLU A 120 9.17 7.95 4.57
C GLU A 120 9.50 9.28 5.25
N ILE A 121 8.63 9.74 6.16
CA ILE A 121 8.77 11.02 6.88
C ILE A 121 8.82 10.85 8.39
N MET A 122 8.75 9.61 8.89
CA MET A 122 8.62 9.25 10.30
C MET A 122 9.68 9.93 11.17
N ALA A 123 10.96 9.91 10.74
CA ALA A 123 12.04 10.49 11.51
C ALA A 123 11.87 12.02 11.67
N ALA A 124 11.59 12.71 10.57
CA ALA A 124 11.36 14.15 10.54
C ALA A 124 10.12 14.55 11.35
N MET A 125 9.03 13.79 11.23
CA MET A 125 7.79 14.05 11.94
C MET A 125 7.92 13.78 13.45
N ARG A 126 8.71 12.79 13.86
CA ARG A 126 9.01 12.53 15.27
C ARG A 126 9.85 13.65 15.89
N GLU A 127 10.82 14.18 15.15
CA GLU A 127 11.60 15.34 15.60
C GLU A 127 10.73 16.60 15.71
N LEU A 128 9.98 16.90 14.65
CA LEU A 128 9.02 18.02 14.65
C LEU A 128 8.00 17.91 15.77
N SER A 129 7.48 16.71 16.02
CA SER A 129 6.55 16.44 17.12
C SER A 129 7.17 16.86 18.46
N LYS A 130 8.38 16.39 18.77
CA LYS A 130 9.10 16.78 20.00
C LYS A 130 9.36 18.29 20.08
N GLU A 131 9.73 18.93 18.98
CA GLU A 131 9.96 20.38 18.95
C GLU A 131 8.64 21.15 19.17
N MET A 132 7.55 20.74 18.53
CA MET A 132 6.22 21.35 18.67
C MET A 132 5.70 21.24 20.10
N THR A 133 5.89 20.10 20.76
CA THR A 133 5.55 19.91 22.17
C THR A 133 6.33 20.86 23.08
N LYS A 134 7.65 20.96 22.90
CA LYS A 134 8.50 21.89 23.66
C LYS A 134 8.10 23.35 23.47
N THR A 135 7.61 23.71 22.29
CA THR A 135 7.14 25.09 22.01
C THR A 135 5.71 25.38 22.48
N GLY A 136 5.00 24.39 23.04
CA GLY A 136 3.62 24.54 23.52
C GLY A 136 2.57 24.60 22.40
N ILE A 137 2.95 24.31 21.16
CA ILE A 137 2.03 24.22 20.01
C ILE A 137 1.21 22.92 20.07
N MET A 138 1.80 21.90 20.66
CA MET A 138 1.24 20.56 20.76
C MET A 138 1.32 20.13 22.23
N GLU A 139 0.29 19.45 22.70
CA GLU A 139 0.27 18.95 24.07
C GLU A 139 1.18 17.72 24.19
N GLU A 140 1.70 17.45 25.38
CA GLU A 140 2.35 16.17 25.68
C GLU A 140 1.29 15.08 25.61
N LEU A 141 1.44 14.14 24.68
CA LEU A 141 0.65 12.92 24.67
C LEU A 141 0.99 12.15 25.94
N ILE A 142 0.08 12.16 26.92
CA ILE A 142 0.10 11.14 27.98
C ILE A 142 -0.07 9.81 27.24
N GLU A 143 0.90 8.94 27.43
CA GLU A 143 1.14 7.70 26.69
C GLU A 143 0.05 6.64 27.01
N GLU A 144 -1.22 6.94 26.75
CA GLU A 144 -2.38 6.13 27.15
C GLU A 144 -3.14 5.50 25.98
N THR A 145 -2.55 5.45 24.79
CA THR A 145 -3.08 4.65 23.67
C THR A 145 -1.95 3.91 22.95
N MET A 146 -1.40 2.91 23.65
CA MET A 146 -0.82 1.75 22.96
C MET A 146 -1.94 1.02 22.21
N ASP A 147 -1.62 0.55 21.01
CA ASP A 147 -2.39 -0.39 20.20
C ASP A 147 -3.70 0.10 19.56
N ALA A 148 -3.52 1.05 18.64
CA ALA A 148 -4.15 0.91 17.33
C ALA A 148 -3.04 0.96 16.27
N MET A 149 -2.18 -0.07 16.28
CA MET A 149 -1.76 -0.60 14.99
C MET A 149 -3.08 -0.95 14.32
N GLU A 150 -3.56 -0.11 13.41
CA GLU A 150 -4.45 -0.62 12.37
C GLU A 150 -3.75 -1.88 11.89
N PRO A 151 -4.35 -3.08 12.06
CA PRO A 151 -3.76 -4.26 11.48
C PRO A 151 -3.43 -3.85 10.05
N GLU A 152 -2.19 -4.09 9.61
CA GLU A 152 -1.91 -4.07 8.18
C GLU A 152 -3.05 -4.85 7.58
N GLU A 153 -3.96 -4.11 6.95
CA GLU A 153 -5.16 -4.67 6.42
C GLU A 153 -4.57 -5.57 5.35
N LEU A 154 -4.45 -6.86 5.68
CA LEU A 154 -4.31 -7.96 4.75
C LEU A 154 -5.63 -7.95 3.99
N GLU A 155 -5.85 -6.86 3.26
CA GLU A 155 -6.83 -6.75 2.21
C GLU A 155 -6.32 -7.77 1.21
N GLU A 156 -6.80 -9.00 1.37
CA GLU A 156 -7.00 -9.90 0.25
C GLU A 156 -7.57 -9.01 -0.84
N GLN A 157 -6.71 -8.72 -1.82
CA GLN A 157 -7.06 -7.80 -2.88
C GLN A 157 -8.32 -8.36 -3.51
N ALA A 158 -9.42 -7.62 -3.43
CA ALA A 158 -10.69 -8.08 -3.95
C ALA A 158 -10.43 -8.49 -5.40
N GLN A 159 -10.68 -9.77 -5.73
CA GLN A 159 -10.41 -10.29 -7.06
C GLN A 159 -11.11 -9.43 -8.13
N GLU A 160 -12.26 -8.86 -7.78
CA GLU A 160 -12.99 -7.87 -8.57
C GLU A 160 -12.16 -6.60 -8.90
N GLU A 161 -11.37 -6.06 -7.96
CA GLU A 161 -10.51 -4.90 -8.21
C GLU A 161 -9.35 -5.25 -9.17
N VAL A 162 -8.78 -6.44 -8.99
CA VAL A 162 -7.72 -6.96 -9.87
C VAL A 162 -8.26 -7.15 -11.28
N ASP A 163 -9.43 -7.76 -11.42
CA ASP A 163 -10.10 -7.97 -12.72
C ASP A 163 -10.48 -6.63 -13.37
N ARG A 164 -10.90 -5.64 -12.58
CA ARG A 164 -11.18 -4.27 -13.06
C ARG A 164 -9.91 -3.61 -13.62
N ILE A 165 -8.79 -3.72 -12.92
CA ILE A 165 -7.48 -3.20 -13.39
C ILE A 165 -7.04 -3.92 -14.67
N LEU A 166 -7.21 -5.24 -14.75
CA LEU A 166 -6.90 -6.00 -15.95
C LEU A 166 -7.73 -5.54 -17.14
N TYR A 167 -9.02 -5.33 -16.94
CA TYR A 167 -9.92 -4.82 -17.96
C TYR A 167 -9.53 -3.40 -18.41
N GLU A 168 -9.24 -2.50 -17.46
CA GLU A 168 -8.78 -1.13 -17.74
C GLU A 168 -7.48 -1.10 -18.58
N ILE A 169 -6.54 -1.99 -18.28
CA ILE A 169 -5.22 -1.99 -18.93
C ILE A 169 -5.26 -2.68 -20.30
N THR A 170 -6.03 -3.75 -20.43
CA THR A 170 -6.10 -4.57 -21.65
C THR A 170 -7.27 -4.23 -22.55
N ALA A 171 -8.10 -3.24 -22.18
CA ALA A 171 -9.30 -2.86 -22.93
C ALA A 171 -10.24 -4.05 -23.24
N GLY A 172 -10.25 -5.06 -22.36
CA GLY A 172 -11.04 -6.27 -22.53
C GLY A 172 -10.47 -7.33 -23.48
N GLU A 173 -9.23 -7.17 -23.99
CA GLU A 173 -8.59 -8.17 -24.86
C GLU A 173 -8.35 -9.51 -24.14
N LEU A 174 -8.08 -9.48 -22.83
CA LEU A 174 -7.96 -10.70 -22.01
C LEU A 174 -9.28 -11.48 -21.86
N GLY A 175 -10.43 -10.81 -22.01
CA GLY A 175 -11.75 -11.45 -21.98
C GLY A 175 -12.15 -12.11 -23.31
N ARG A 176 -11.35 -11.94 -24.36
CA ARG A 176 -11.57 -12.51 -25.70
C ARG A 176 -10.60 -13.64 -26.06
N ALA A 177 -9.59 -13.91 -25.23
CA ALA A 177 -8.74 -15.08 -25.42
C ALA A 177 -9.57 -16.34 -25.15
N PRO A 178 -9.61 -17.33 -26.07
CA PRO A 178 -10.27 -18.59 -25.78
C PRO A 178 -9.62 -19.15 -24.52
N ALA A 179 -10.43 -19.67 -23.59
CA ALA A 179 -9.93 -20.37 -22.41
C ALA A 179 -8.83 -21.32 -22.87
N ALA A 180 -7.57 -20.98 -22.55
CA ALA A 180 -6.45 -21.83 -22.84
C ALA A 180 -6.79 -23.17 -22.20
N VAL A 181 -6.92 -24.18 -23.05
CA VAL A 181 -7.32 -25.55 -22.80
C VAL A 181 -6.98 -25.95 -21.36
N SER A 182 -7.95 -25.86 -20.47
CA SER A 182 -7.87 -26.55 -19.18
C SER A 182 -7.97 -28.03 -19.51
N ASP A 183 -6.80 -28.64 -19.61
CA ASP A 183 -6.53 -29.99 -19.13
C ASP A 183 -7.62 -31.03 -19.46
N THR A 184 -7.67 -31.41 -20.73
CA THR A 184 -8.30 -32.67 -21.15
C THR A 184 -7.21 -33.63 -21.63
N LEU A 185 -6.28 -33.95 -20.72
CA LEU A 185 -5.38 -35.10 -20.88
C LEU A 185 -5.81 -36.31 -20.04
N ILE A 186 -7.12 -36.49 -19.84
CA ILE A 186 -7.67 -37.80 -19.51
C ILE A 186 -8.76 -38.11 -20.54
N ARG A 187 -8.34 -38.79 -21.62
CA ARG A 187 -9.30 -39.48 -22.48
C ARG A 187 -9.90 -40.64 -21.67
N PRO A 188 -11.23 -40.80 -21.63
CA PRO A 188 -11.88 -41.94 -20.98
C PRO A 188 -11.53 -43.29 -21.64
N GLU A 189 -10.86 -43.27 -22.80
CA GLU A 189 -10.31 -44.47 -23.47
C GLU A 189 -9.19 -45.13 -22.66
N VAL A 190 -8.43 -44.39 -21.86
CA VAL A 190 -7.29 -44.94 -21.12
C VAL A 190 -7.75 -45.66 -19.85
N GLU A 191 -8.74 -45.12 -19.13
CA GLU A 191 -9.34 -45.76 -17.94
C GLU A 191 -10.08 -47.05 -18.31
N ALA A 192 -10.79 -47.07 -19.45
CA ALA A 192 -11.44 -48.28 -19.94
C ALA A 192 -10.42 -49.37 -20.32
N SER A 193 -9.26 -48.99 -20.86
CA SER A 193 -8.20 -49.97 -21.22
C SER A 193 -7.50 -50.56 -19.99
N ILE A 194 -7.31 -49.75 -18.94
CA ILE A 194 -6.66 -50.19 -17.69
C ILE A 194 -7.61 -51.08 -16.88
N ALA A 195 -8.90 -50.74 -16.84
CA ALA A 195 -9.93 -51.57 -16.19
C ALA A 195 -10.07 -52.93 -16.89
N ALA A 196 -10.13 -52.96 -18.23
CA ALA A 196 -10.22 -54.19 -19.00
C ALA A 196 -8.96 -55.08 -18.85
N GLN A 197 -7.77 -54.48 -18.75
CA GLN A 197 -6.52 -55.22 -18.52
C GLN A 197 -6.42 -55.77 -17.09
N ALA A 198 -6.90 -55.02 -16.09
CA ALA A 198 -6.95 -55.49 -14.70
C ALA A 198 -7.93 -56.66 -14.52
N GLU A 199 -9.09 -56.60 -15.18
CA GLU A 199 -10.11 -57.65 -15.12
C GLU A 199 -9.67 -58.94 -15.84
N ALA A 200 -8.94 -58.81 -16.95
CA ALA A 200 -8.33 -59.95 -17.65
C ALA A 200 -7.24 -60.65 -16.79
N LEU A 201 -6.40 -59.89 -16.09
CA LEU A 201 -5.37 -60.43 -15.21
C LEU A 201 -5.95 -61.11 -13.96
N TYR A 202 -7.06 -60.60 -13.44
CA TYR A 202 -7.75 -61.20 -12.29
C TYR A 202 -8.40 -62.55 -12.66
N ASN A 203 -9.06 -62.62 -13.81
CA ASN A 203 -9.69 -63.85 -14.29
C ASN A 203 -8.66 -64.94 -14.67
N GLU A 204 -7.48 -64.55 -15.19
CA GLU A 204 -6.40 -65.51 -15.48
C GLU A 204 -5.78 -66.06 -14.18
N ALA A 205 -5.75 -65.27 -13.10
CA ALA A 205 -5.27 -65.70 -11.78
C ALA A 205 -6.24 -66.67 -11.09
N GLU A 206 -7.55 -66.44 -11.18
CA GLU A 206 -8.57 -67.38 -10.66
C GLU A 206 -8.60 -68.70 -11.43
N GLY A 207 -8.42 -68.67 -12.75
CA GLY A 207 -8.30 -69.88 -13.57
C GLY A 207 -7.10 -70.76 -13.21
N ARG A 208 -5.98 -70.16 -12.78
CA ARG A 208 -4.80 -70.91 -12.30
C ARG A 208 -4.96 -71.46 -10.88
N LEU A 209 -5.80 -70.85 -10.04
CA LEU A 209 -6.10 -71.33 -8.68
C LEU A 209 -7.13 -72.47 -8.69
N ALA A 210 -8.05 -72.51 -9.66
CA ALA A 210 -9.04 -73.58 -9.80
C ALA A 210 -8.52 -74.86 -10.49
N ALA A 211 -7.34 -74.82 -11.12
CA ALA A 211 -6.76 -75.93 -11.89
C ALA A 211 -5.60 -76.66 -11.19
N LYS A 212 -5.50 -76.56 -9.86
CA LYS A 212 -4.54 -77.34 -9.08
C LYS A 212 -5.29 -78.50 -8.39
N PRO A 213 -5.08 -79.76 -8.80
CA PRO A 213 -5.56 -80.92 -8.03
C PRO A 213 -4.80 -81.08 -6.72
#